data_AF-A0A0S8JEP8-F1
#
_entry.id   AF-A0A0S8JEP8-F1
#
_cell.length_a   1.000
_cell.length_b   1.000
_cell.length_c   1.000
_cell.angle_alpha   90.00
_cell.angle_beta   90.00
_cell.angle_gamma   90.00
#
_symmetry.space_group_name_H-M   'P 1'
#
loop_
_entity.id
_entity.type
_entity.pdbx_description
1 polymer ?
#
loop_
_entity_poly.entity_id
_entity_poly.type
_entity_poly.pdbx_seq_one_letter_code
_entity_poly.pdbx_strand_id
1 'polypeptide(L)'
;MRLQTIRAEVSLILLVLQGILLVPLRAADPNMLAFPGAEGFGAFARGGRGGKVYRVTTLADYDPGGEPIIAGSLREAIEAEGPRILKEIRTGTGRIIDSQDEVGGWPELAQGSPLRDTDLDGMPDGGPHSIFKPLSCLFRIAARNGYFESGYN
;
A
#
# COMPACT_ATOMS: atom_id res chain seq x y z
N MET A 1 22.77 -45.10 -44.94
CA MET A 1 22.88 -43.64 -44.70
C MET A 1 21.87 -43.09 -43.70
N ARG A 2 20.60 -43.54 -43.63
CA ARG A 2 19.58 -42.93 -42.74
C ARG A 2 19.79 -43.10 -41.22
N LEU A 3 20.44 -44.19 -40.77
CA LEU A 3 20.72 -44.38 -39.33
C LEU A 3 21.77 -43.40 -38.77
N GLN A 4 22.68 -42.87 -39.59
CA GLN A 4 23.69 -41.93 -39.11
C GLN A 4 23.11 -40.52 -38.91
N THR A 5 22.14 -40.13 -39.74
CA THR A 5 21.38 -38.88 -39.59
C THR A 5 20.56 -38.87 -38.28
N ILE A 6 19.86 -39.96 -37.98
CA ILE A 6 19.05 -40.08 -36.75
C ILE A 6 19.93 -39.99 -35.49
N ARG A 7 21.10 -40.62 -35.50
CA ARG A 7 22.04 -40.56 -34.35
C ARG A 7 22.58 -39.15 -34.13
N ALA A 8 22.82 -38.39 -35.20
CA ALA A 8 23.26 -37.00 -35.10
C ALA A 8 22.15 -36.08 -34.55
N GLU A 9 20.92 -36.23 -35.03
CA GLU A 9 19.77 -35.43 -34.57
C GLU A 9 19.43 -35.70 -33.10
N VAL A 10 19.42 -36.96 -32.68
CA VAL A 10 19.16 -37.34 -31.27
C VAL A 10 20.27 -36.80 -30.36
N SER A 11 21.54 -36.84 -30.78
CA SER A 11 22.65 -36.30 -30.00
C SER A 11 22.59 -34.77 -29.91
N LEU A 12 22.16 -34.09 -30.97
CA LEU A 12 21.98 -32.64 -30.96
C LEU A 12 20.85 -32.23 -30.03
N ILE A 13 19.72 -32.95 -30.04
CA ILE A 13 18.59 -32.73 -29.15
C ILE A 13 18.99 -32.95 -27.68
N LEU A 14 19.76 -34.00 -27.39
CA LEU A 14 20.27 -34.26 -26.03
C LEU A 14 21.23 -33.17 -25.54
N LEU A 15 22.11 -32.66 -26.41
CA LEU A 15 23.02 -31.56 -26.06
C LEU A 15 22.26 -30.25 -25.83
N VAL A 16 21.22 -29.97 -26.61
CA VAL A 16 20.35 -28.80 -26.43
C VAL A 16 19.54 -28.92 -25.13
N LEU A 17 18.99 -30.11 -24.82
CA LEU A 17 18.28 -30.37 -23.56
C LEU A 17 19.19 -30.22 -22.33
N GLN A 18 20.42 -30.74 -22.37
CA GLN A 18 21.39 -30.56 -21.30
C GLN A 18 21.82 -29.11 -21.14
N GLY A 19 21.92 -28.35 -22.24
CA GLY A 19 22.23 -26.92 -22.21
C GLY A 19 21.10 -26.07 -21.60
N ILE A 20 19.84 -26.39 -21.91
CA ILE A 20 18.67 -25.68 -21.36
C ILE A 20 18.49 -25.98 -19.86
N LEU A 21 18.76 -27.22 -19.42
CA LEU A 21 18.67 -27.63 -18.02
C LEU A 21 19.73 -26.97 -17.13
N LEU A 22 20.85 -26.50 -17.70
CA LEU A 22 21.97 -25.90 -16.96
C LEU A 22 21.89 -24.37 -16.85
N VAL A 23 20.88 -23.70 -17.41
CA VAL A 23 20.73 -22.25 -17.22
C VAL A 23 20.22 -21.98 -15.81
N PRO A 24 21.01 -21.36 -14.91
CA PRO A 24 20.54 -21.06 -13.57
C PRO A 24 19.43 -19.99 -13.65
N LEU A 25 18.28 -20.27 -13.03
CA LEU A 25 17.26 -19.25 -12.77
C LEU A 25 17.89 -18.20 -11.85
N ARG A 26 18.14 -16.99 -12.37
CA ARG A 26 18.80 -15.91 -11.61
C ARG A 26 17.84 -15.41 -10.52
N ALA A 27 17.92 -16.01 -9.34
CA ALA A 27 17.27 -15.48 -8.15
C ALA A 27 17.91 -14.12 -7.78
N ALA A 28 17.09 -13.18 -7.33
CA ALA A 28 17.58 -11.90 -6.81
C ALA A 28 18.43 -12.14 -5.55
N ASP A 29 19.58 -11.48 -5.45
CA ASP A 29 20.47 -11.59 -4.29
C ASP A 29 19.79 -11.00 -3.04
N PRO A 30 19.50 -11.81 -2.00
CA PRO A 30 18.83 -11.34 -0.79
C PRO A 30 19.71 -10.42 0.06
N ASN A 31 21.03 -10.39 -0.16
CA ASN A 31 21.98 -9.57 0.60
C ASN A 31 22.26 -8.22 -0.06
N MET A 32 21.51 -7.85 -1.11
CA MET A 32 21.69 -6.57 -1.78
C MET A 32 21.03 -5.45 -0.99
N LEU A 33 21.83 -4.45 -0.62
CA LEU A 33 21.32 -3.24 0.02
C LEU A 33 20.34 -2.49 -0.91
N ALA A 34 19.33 -1.88 -0.31
CA ALA A 34 18.34 -1.06 -1.01
C ALA A 34 19.03 0.05 -1.81
N PHE A 35 20.00 0.72 -1.19
CA PHE A 35 20.89 1.71 -1.77
C PHE A 35 22.28 1.65 -1.08
N PRO A 36 23.35 2.23 -1.66
CA PRO A 36 24.66 2.24 -1.02
C PRO A 36 24.61 2.90 0.37
N GLY A 37 25.07 2.19 1.40
CA GLY A 37 25.04 2.69 2.79
C GLY A 37 23.69 2.55 3.50
N ALA A 38 22.76 1.74 2.99
CA ALA A 38 21.52 1.48 3.70
C ALA A 38 21.77 0.75 5.04
N GLU A 39 21.21 1.28 6.12
CA GLU A 39 21.34 0.75 7.48
C GLU A 39 19.96 0.47 8.10
N GLY A 40 19.94 -0.25 9.23
CA GLY A 40 18.72 -0.58 9.98
C GLY A 40 17.88 -1.70 9.36
N PHE A 41 16.68 -1.91 9.88
CA PHE A 41 15.80 -3.03 9.49
C PHE A 41 15.31 -2.99 8.04
N GLY A 42 15.38 -1.82 7.39
CA GLY A 42 15.01 -1.63 5.97
C GLY A 42 16.17 -1.81 4.99
N ALA A 43 17.40 -2.08 5.45
CA ALA A 43 18.60 -2.05 4.63
C ALA A 43 18.55 -2.99 3.41
N PHE A 44 17.86 -4.13 3.53
CA PHE A 44 17.74 -5.16 2.49
C PHE A 44 16.37 -5.14 1.78
N ALA A 45 15.62 -4.03 1.88
CA ALA A 45 14.33 -3.92 1.21
C ALA A 45 14.50 -4.01 -0.32
N ARG A 46 13.96 -5.08 -0.93
CA ARG A 46 14.01 -5.29 -2.38
C ARG A 46 13.20 -4.24 -3.16
N GLY A 47 12.06 -3.82 -2.61
CA GLY A 47 11.09 -2.95 -3.29
C GLY A 47 10.67 -3.53 -4.66
N GLY A 48 10.54 -2.67 -5.66
CA GLY A 48 10.19 -3.07 -7.04
C GLY A 48 11.34 -3.66 -7.87
N ARG A 49 12.50 -3.96 -7.28
CA ARG A 49 13.70 -4.39 -8.03
C ARG A 49 13.49 -5.73 -8.76
N GLY A 50 13.79 -5.72 -10.06
CA GLY A 50 13.56 -6.86 -10.96
C GLY A 50 12.07 -7.12 -11.25
N GLY A 51 11.21 -6.16 -10.91
CA GLY A 51 9.77 -6.23 -11.11
C GLY A 51 9.29 -5.73 -12.47
N LYS A 52 7.99 -5.87 -12.72
CA LYS A 52 7.33 -5.37 -13.93
C LYS A 52 7.16 -3.85 -13.87
N VAL A 53 7.31 -3.18 -15.01
CA VAL A 53 7.11 -1.74 -15.09
C VAL A 53 5.71 -1.44 -15.61
N TYR A 54 4.93 -0.74 -14.80
CA TYR A 54 3.56 -0.34 -15.13
C TYR A 54 3.52 1.11 -15.60
N ARG A 55 2.73 1.38 -16.63
CA ARG A 55 2.45 2.74 -17.09
C ARG A 55 1.03 3.10 -16.67
N VAL A 56 0.93 4.09 -15.79
CA VAL A 56 -0.35 4.72 -15.46
C VAL A 56 -0.70 5.65 -16.63
N THR A 57 -1.91 5.53 -17.16
CA THR A 57 -2.43 6.35 -18.26
C THR A 57 -3.68 7.12 -17.88
N THR A 58 -4.33 6.75 -16.78
CA THR A 58 -5.53 7.41 -16.27
C THR A 58 -5.40 7.67 -14.78
N LEU A 59 -6.02 8.77 -14.33
CA LEU A 59 -6.18 9.14 -12.92
C LEU A 59 -7.49 8.62 -12.32
N ALA A 60 -8.35 8.00 -13.14
CA ALA A 60 -9.57 7.38 -12.66
C ALA A 60 -9.24 6.25 -11.66
N ASP A 61 -9.96 6.24 -10.55
CA ASP A 61 -9.92 5.18 -9.56
C ASP A 61 -11.19 4.33 -9.66
N TYR A 62 -11.13 3.09 -9.15
CA TYR A 62 -12.28 2.19 -9.09
C TYR A 62 -12.39 1.57 -7.71
N ASP A 63 -13.62 1.29 -7.30
CA ASP A 63 -13.86 0.57 -6.05
C ASP A 63 -13.68 -0.95 -6.25
N PRO A 64 -12.72 -1.60 -5.54
CA PRO A 64 -12.43 -3.01 -5.70
C PRO A 64 -13.58 -3.93 -5.27
N GLY A 65 -14.60 -3.40 -4.59
CA GLY A 65 -15.77 -4.13 -4.09
C GLY A 65 -16.99 -4.16 -5.02
N GLY A 66 -16.95 -3.52 -6.19
CA GLY A 66 -18.13 -3.46 -7.05
C GLY A 66 -17.92 -2.97 -8.49
N GLU A 67 -16.76 -2.39 -8.82
CA GLU A 67 -16.49 -1.85 -10.15
C GLU A 67 -15.46 -2.68 -10.92
N PRO A 68 -15.53 -2.73 -12.26
CA PRO A 68 -14.52 -3.39 -13.08
C PRO A 68 -13.17 -2.66 -12.98
N ILE A 69 -12.09 -3.43 -13.03
CA ILE A 69 -10.72 -2.89 -13.02
C ILE A 69 -10.54 -1.95 -14.21
N ILE A 70 -10.16 -0.70 -13.92
CA ILE A 70 -9.83 0.30 -14.95
C ILE A 70 -8.37 0.11 -15.37
N ALA A 71 -8.17 -0.31 -16.62
CA ALA A 71 -6.84 -0.49 -17.19
C ALA A 71 -6.06 0.83 -17.25
N GLY A 72 -4.80 0.80 -16.83
CA GLY A 72 -3.91 1.96 -16.76
C GLY A 72 -4.18 2.87 -15.56
N SER A 73 -5.00 2.46 -14.59
CA SER A 73 -5.16 3.16 -13.32
C SER A 73 -3.97 2.90 -12.40
N LEU A 74 -3.76 3.81 -11.44
CA LEU A 74 -2.75 3.61 -10.39
C LEU A 74 -3.07 2.39 -9.53
N ARG A 75 -4.36 2.17 -9.21
CA ARG A 75 -4.82 1.04 -8.39
C ARG A 75 -4.51 -0.30 -9.04
N GLU A 76 -4.77 -0.46 -10.35
CA GLU A 76 -4.41 -1.68 -11.07
C GLU A 76 -2.92 -2.00 -10.90
N ALA A 77 -2.05 -0.99 -11.06
CA ALA A 77 -0.62 -1.17 -10.92
C ALA A 77 -0.19 -1.48 -9.48
N ILE A 78 -0.92 -1.02 -8.46
CA ILE A 78 -0.61 -1.29 -7.05
C ILE A 78 -1.17 -2.65 -6.62
N GLU A 79 -2.32 -3.08 -7.09
CA GLU A 79 -2.91 -4.38 -6.72
C GLU A 79 -2.27 -5.54 -7.51
N ALA A 80 -1.48 -5.24 -8.54
CA ALA A 80 -0.79 -6.25 -9.32
C ALA A 80 0.18 -7.11 -8.49
N GLU A 81 0.19 -8.41 -8.78
CA GLU A 81 1.01 -9.38 -8.07
C GLU A 81 2.51 -9.19 -8.35
N GLY A 82 3.31 -9.34 -7.29
CA GLY A 82 4.76 -9.34 -7.35
C GLY A 82 5.44 -7.96 -7.32
N PRO A 83 6.77 -7.93 -7.48
CA PRO A 83 7.54 -6.68 -7.51
C PRO A 83 7.17 -5.84 -8.73
N ARG A 84 7.00 -4.54 -8.53
CA ARG A 84 6.57 -3.61 -9.58
C ARG A 84 7.12 -2.21 -9.37
N ILE A 85 7.28 -1.48 -10.48
CA ILE A 85 7.72 -0.07 -10.48
C ILE A 85 6.83 0.70 -11.45
N LEU A 86 6.36 1.88 -11.05
CA LEU A 86 5.66 2.78 -11.96
C LEU A 86 6.66 3.46 -12.89
N LYS A 87 6.32 3.56 -14.17
CA LYS A 87 7.17 4.16 -15.20
C LYS A 87 7.62 5.57 -14.81
N GLU A 88 6.71 6.39 -14.28
CA GLU A 88 6.97 7.78 -13.88
C GLU A 88 7.97 7.90 -12.73
N ILE A 89 7.87 7.01 -11.73
CA ILE A 89 8.85 6.92 -10.64
C ILE A 89 10.22 6.49 -11.19
N ARG A 90 10.23 5.53 -12.13
CA ARG A 90 11.48 5.07 -12.75
C ARG A 90 12.16 6.15 -13.60
N THR A 91 11.38 6.99 -14.27
CA THR A 91 11.91 8.06 -15.15
C THR A 91 12.09 9.39 -14.43
N GLY A 92 11.60 9.54 -13.19
CA GLY A 92 11.62 10.81 -12.47
C GLY A 92 10.76 11.89 -13.13
N THR A 93 9.77 11.49 -13.94
CA THR A 93 8.91 12.43 -14.70
C THR A 93 7.53 12.61 -14.07
N GLY A 94 7.28 11.95 -12.93
CA GLY A 94 6.03 12.13 -12.18
C GLY A 94 5.89 13.57 -11.66
N ARG A 95 4.65 14.02 -11.51
CA ARG A 95 4.30 15.33 -10.95
C ARG A 95 3.75 15.12 -9.54
N ILE A 96 4.19 15.94 -8.58
CA ILE A 96 3.58 16.01 -7.25
C ILE A 96 2.35 16.92 -7.35
N ILE A 97 1.26 16.51 -6.71
CA ILE A 97 0.05 17.33 -6.60
C ILE A 97 0.32 18.38 -5.52
N ASP A 98 0.24 19.66 -5.88
CA ASP A 98 0.56 20.77 -4.98
C ASP A 98 -0.70 21.36 -4.32
N SER A 99 -1.89 21.08 -4.86
CA SER A 99 -3.20 21.45 -4.29
C SER A 99 -4.24 20.34 -4.47
N GLN A 100 -5.16 20.20 -3.50
CA GLN A 100 -6.33 19.31 -3.60
C GLN A 100 -7.21 19.60 -4.83
N ASP A 101 -7.19 20.85 -5.33
CA ASP A 101 -8.02 21.26 -6.46
C ASP A 101 -7.61 20.56 -7.76
N GLU A 102 -6.35 20.11 -7.85
CA GLU A 102 -5.81 19.43 -9.02
C GLU A 102 -6.35 18.00 -9.19
N VAL A 103 -7.02 17.47 -8.17
CA VAL A 103 -7.65 16.14 -8.18
C VAL A 103 -9.16 16.18 -7.90
N GLY A 104 -9.77 17.36 -7.98
CA GLY A 104 -11.22 17.54 -7.83
C GLY A 104 -11.67 18.21 -6.53
N GLY A 105 -10.74 18.55 -5.63
CA GLY A 105 -11.03 19.29 -4.40
C GLY A 105 -11.78 18.46 -3.36
N TRP A 106 -12.15 19.12 -2.26
CA TRP A 106 -13.01 18.52 -1.23
C TRP A 106 -14.48 18.76 -1.56
N PRO A 107 -15.38 17.79 -1.33
CA PRO A 107 -16.81 18.01 -1.47
C PRO A 107 -17.28 19.07 -0.46
N GLU A 108 -18.25 19.89 -0.86
CA GLU A 108 -18.94 20.77 0.07
C GLU A 108 -19.74 19.92 1.06
N LEU A 109 -19.26 19.83 2.29
CA LEU A 109 -19.99 19.20 3.37
C LEU A 109 -21.08 20.16 3.85
N ALA A 110 -22.31 19.66 3.96
CA ALA A 110 -23.40 20.41 4.55
C ALA A 110 -22.98 20.86 5.95
N GLN A 111 -22.91 22.16 6.18
CA GLN A 111 -22.60 22.69 7.50
C GLN A 111 -23.74 22.35 8.46
N GLY A 112 -23.45 21.51 9.45
CA GLY A 112 -24.31 21.34 10.60
C GLY A 112 -24.13 22.50 11.57
N SER A 113 -25.12 22.72 12.43
CA SER A 113 -24.94 23.59 13.59
C SER A 113 -23.88 22.96 14.50
N PRO A 114 -22.74 23.63 14.77
CA PRO A 114 -21.74 23.08 15.66
C PRO A 114 -22.35 22.88 17.06
N LEU A 115 -22.07 21.73 17.65
CA LEU A 115 -22.46 21.45 19.03
C LEU A 115 -21.68 22.41 19.96
N ARG A 116 -22.32 22.83 21.06
CA ARG A 116 -21.74 23.77 22.03
C ARG A 116 -20.48 23.17 22.63
N ASP A 117 -19.38 23.93 22.61
CA ASP A 117 -18.10 23.63 23.26
C ASP A 117 -17.83 24.75 24.27
N THR A 118 -18.04 24.47 25.56
CA THR A 118 -17.98 25.49 26.62
C THR A 118 -16.56 25.79 27.09
N ASP A 119 -15.65 24.81 26.98
CA ASP A 119 -14.25 24.94 27.44
C ASP A 119 -13.24 25.09 26.29
N LEU A 120 -13.70 25.07 25.03
CA LEU A 120 -12.92 25.33 23.82
C LEU A 120 -11.79 24.32 23.61
N ASP A 121 -12.02 23.06 24.00
CA ASP A 121 -11.04 21.97 23.85
C ASP A 121 -11.14 21.27 22.48
N GLY A 122 -12.04 21.72 21.62
CA GLY A 122 -12.28 21.12 20.30
C GLY A 122 -13.20 19.90 20.35
N MET A 123 -13.83 19.62 21.49
CA MET A 123 -14.90 18.63 21.63
C MET A 123 -16.19 19.28 22.14
N PRO A 124 -17.36 18.89 21.62
CA PRO A 124 -18.62 19.39 22.11
C PRO A 124 -19.02 18.81 23.47
N ASP A 125 -19.78 19.59 24.23
CA ASP A 125 -20.25 19.26 25.58
C ASP A 125 -21.21 18.06 25.63
N GLY A 126 -21.87 17.73 24.51
CA GLY A 126 -22.83 16.64 24.43
C GLY A 126 -22.89 15.99 23.05
N GLY A 127 -22.83 14.66 23.02
CA GLY A 127 -22.95 13.84 21.82
C GLY A 127 -22.28 12.46 22.00
N PRO A 128 -22.36 11.55 21.02
CA PRO A 128 -21.72 10.23 21.13
C PRO A 128 -20.19 10.31 21.24
N HIS A 129 -19.58 11.43 20.84
CA HIS A 129 -18.14 11.68 20.91
C HIS A 129 -17.69 12.40 22.18
N SER A 130 -18.63 12.87 23.03
CA SER A 130 -18.31 13.54 24.30
C SER A 130 -17.95 12.57 25.43
N ILE A 131 -18.00 11.25 25.17
CA ILE A 131 -17.66 10.19 26.14
C ILE A 131 -16.19 10.22 26.60
N PHE A 132 -15.34 10.94 25.87
CA PHE A 132 -13.93 11.13 26.19
C PHE A 132 -13.63 12.42 26.96
N LYS A 133 -14.61 13.28 27.29
CA LYS A 133 -14.39 14.37 28.27
C LYS A 133 -14.26 13.73 29.65
N PRO A 134 -13.04 13.49 30.18
CA PRO A 134 -12.89 12.85 31.46
C PRO A 134 -13.14 13.92 32.52
N LEU A 135 -14.38 13.98 33.02
CA LEU A 135 -14.76 14.36 34.38
C LEU A 135 -13.84 15.36 35.12
N SER A 136 -13.47 16.47 34.49
CA SER A 136 -12.74 17.55 35.17
C SER A 136 -13.59 18.20 36.28
N CYS A 137 -14.91 17.94 36.30
CA CYS A 137 -15.79 18.34 37.39
C CYS A 137 -16.16 17.22 38.38
N LEU A 138 -15.91 15.93 38.11
CA LEU A 138 -16.34 14.83 39.00
C LEU A 138 -15.29 14.40 40.03
N PHE A 139 -14.14 15.08 40.08
CA PHE A 139 -13.20 14.91 41.19
C PHE A 139 -13.68 15.55 42.52
N ARG A 140 -14.84 16.24 42.53
CA ARG A 140 -15.43 16.80 43.77
C ARG A 140 -16.53 15.96 44.42
N ILE A 141 -17.01 14.87 43.81
CA ILE A 141 -18.09 14.06 44.41
C ILE A 141 -17.61 12.67 44.88
N ALA A 142 -16.57 12.09 44.28
CA ALA A 142 -16.13 10.73 44.62
C ALA A 142 -15.32 10.61 45.93
N ALA A 143 -14.88 11.71 46.55
CA ALA A 143 -14.12 11.66 47.80
C ALA A 143 -14.99 11.63 49.08
N ARG A 144 -16.33 11.69 48.98
CA ARG A 144 -17.21 11.71 50.17
C ARG A 144 -18.16 10.54 50.34
N ASN A 145 -18.58 9.86 49.27
CA ASN A 145 -19.56 8.78 49.37
C ASN A 145 -19.07 7.57 48.57
N GLY A 146 -18.48 6.59 49.27
CA GLY A 146 -17.91 5.39 48.68
C GLY A 146 -18.94 4.53 47.96
N TYR A 147 -19.08 4.72 46.66
CA TYR A 147 -19.81 3.83 45.77
C TYR A 147 -18.85 3.31 44.70
N PHE A 148 -18.18 2.20 45.05
CA PHE A 148 -17.71 1.23 44.07
C PHE A 148 -18.81 0.16 44.05
N GLU A 149 -19.59 0.05 42.98
CA GLU A 149 -20.17 -1.23 42.58
C GLU A 149 -20.87 -1.17 41.20
N SER A 150 -20.61 -2.25 40.45
CA SER A 150 -21.55 -2.99 39.61
C SER A 150 -21.86 -2.53 38.18
N GLY A 151 -21.59 -3.45 37.24
CA GLY A 151 -22.56 -3.77 36.18
C GLY A 151 -22.12 -3.51 34.74
N TYR A 152 -21.23 -4.35 34.19
CA TYR A 152 -21.28 -4.67 32.76
C TYR A 152 -22.21 -5.89 32.61
N ASN A 153 -23.32 -5.71 31.90
CA ASN A 153 -23.96 -6.76 31.10
C ASN A 153 -23.62 -6.47 29.64
#